data_AF-T1EH20-F1
#
_entry.id   AF-T1EH20-F1
#
_cell.length_a   1.000
_cell.length_b   1.000
_cell.length_c   1.000
_cell.angle_alpha   90.00
_cell.angle_beta   90.00
_cell.angle_gamma   90.00
#
_symmetry.space_group_name_H-M   'P 1'
#
loop_
_entity.id
_entity.type
_entity.pdbx_description
1 polymer ?
#
loop_
_entity_poly.entity_id
_entity_poly.type
_entity_poly.pdbx_seq_one_letter_code
_entity_poly.pdbx_strand_id
1 'polypeptide(L)'
;APVTYIDVWKDENFTMGVFVLKPGSKIPLHDHPQMYGLIKVIYGSCAVKSFSIKKTSNGSSVDLSFQTPIQVCRHPTVNATTSSDVITLTPDVANFHEISTLETPIAFFDVLFPPYNDEEERSCNYYKEIKNDNLTETELVKIDAPVEYWTNSEVYRGPTI
;
A
#
# COMPACT_ATOMS: atom_id res chain seq x y z
N ALA A 1 2.28 1.30 -18.48
CA ALA A 1 2.17 0.64 -17.18
C ALA A 1 0.76 0.14 -16.92
N PRO A 2 0.55 -0.90 -16.08
CA PRO A 2 -0.74 -1.16 -15.46
C PRO A 2 -1.18 0.00 -14.53
N VAL A 3 -0.22 0.78 -14.03
CA VAL A 3 -0.43 1.89 -13.08
C VAL A 3 0.29 3.15 -13.55
N THR A 4 -0.40 4.29 -13.58
CA THR A 4 0.21 5.60 -13.76
C THR A 4 0.34 6.29 -12.42
N TYR A 5 1.51 6.83 -12.10
CA TYR A 5 1.78 7.67 -10.93
C TYR A 5 1.97 9.11 -11.38
N ILE A 6 1.24 10.04 -10.78
CA ILE A 6 1.38 11.47 -10.98
C ILE A 6 1.94 12.06 -9.69
N ASP A 7 3.17 12.56 -9.75
CA ASP A 7 3.82 13.23 -8.63
C ASP A 7 3.20 14.63 -8.45
N VAL A 8 2.62 14.89 -7.27
CA VAL A 8 1.90 16.12 -6.97
C VAL A 8 2.75 17.04 -6.10
N TRP A 9 3.41 16.50 -5.07
CA TRP A 9 4.29 17.24 -4.18
C TRP A 9 5.25 16.29 -3.47
N LYS A 10 6.45 16.77 -3.18
CA LYS A 10 7.43 16.07 -2.36
C LYS A 10 8.31 17.05 -1.61
N ASP A 11 8.44 16.84 -0.30
CA ASP A 11 9.48 17.44 0.54
C ASP A 11 10.04 16.40 1.54
N GLU A 12 10.75 16.85 2.58
CA GLU A 12 11.32 15.99 3.62
C GLU A 12 10.28 15.42 4.60
N ASN A 13 9.10 16.04 4.69
CA ASN A 13 8.06 15.71 5.65
C ASN A 13 6.98 14.81 5.05
N PHE A 14 6.62 15.02 3.78
CA PHE A 14 5.59 14.21 3.12
C PHE A 14 5.69 14.21 1.59
N THR A 15 5.05 13.19 1.00
CA THR A 15 4.79 13.10 -0.44
C THR A 15 3.30 13.05 -0.71
N MET A 16 2.88 13.66 -1.81
CA MET A 16 1.53 13.56 -2.36
C MET A 16 1.60 13.01 -3.78
N GLY A 17 0.76 12.05 -4.10
CA GLY A 17 0.70 11.50 -5.44
C GLY A 17 -0.70 11.01 -5.82
N VAL A 18 -0.95 10.90 -7.13
CA VAL A 18 -2.15 10.24 -7.65
C VAL A 18 -1.72 8.97 -8.37
N PHE A 19 -2.34 7.85 -7.99
CA PHE A 19 -2.22 6.59 -8.71
C PHE A 19 -3.47 6.35 -9.54
N VAL A 20 -3.30 6.04 -10.83
CA VAL A 20 -4.36 5.69 -11.77
C VAL A 20 -4.15 4.25 -12.26
N LEU A 21 -5.09 3.36 -11.97
CA LEU A 21 -5.00 1.94 -12.35
C LEU A 21 -6.06 1.60 -13.40
N LYS A 22 -5.67 0.76 -14.36
CA LYS A 22 -6.59 0.20 -15.36
C LYS A 22 -7.49 -0.88 -14.74
N PRO A 23 -8.68 -1.16 -15.32
CA PRO A 23 -9.52 -2.27 -14.87
C PRO A 23 -8.74 -3.60 -14.85
N GLY A 24 -8.96 -4.39 -13.81
CA GLY A 24 -8.27 -5.66 -13.56
C GLY A 24 -6.82 -5.52 -13.06
N SER A 25 -6.34 -4.30 -12.80
CA SER A 25 -4.99 -4.07 -12.27
C SER A 25 -4.99 -3.93 -10.74
N LYS A 26 -3.81 -4.07 -10.14
CA LYS A 26 -3.59 -3.85 -8.72
C LYS A 26 -2.23 -3.23 -8.44
N ILE A 27 -2.13 -2.53 -7.32
CA ILE A 27 -0.84 -2.32 -6.65
C ILE A 27 -0.63 -3.53 -5.76
N PRO A 28 0.42 -4.34 -5.99
CA PRO A 28 0.69 -5.56 -5.22
C PRO A 28 0.81 -5.27 -3.73
N LEU A 29 0.67 -6.33 -2.93
CA LEU A 29 0.86 -6.24 -1.49
C LEU A 29 2.25 -5.67 -1.16
N HIS A 30 2.27 -4.53 -0.47
CA HIS A 30 3.49 -3.80 -0.11
C HIS A 30 3.37 -3.16 1.27
N ASP A 31 4.48 -2.66 1.82
CA ASP A 31 4.53 -1.97 3.10
C ASP A 31 4.95 -0.49 3.01
N HIS A 32 4.77 0.21 4.14
CA HIS A 32 5.18 1.61 4.38
C HIS A 32 5.99 1.71 5.68
N PRO A 33 7.24 1.19 5.73
CA PRO A 33 7.99 1.08 6.98
C PRO A 33 8.11 2.43 7.69
N GLN A 34 7.70 2.51 8.96
CA GLN A 34 7.78 3.72 9.79
C GLN A 34 6.97 4.92 9.26
N MET A 35 6.02 4.69 8.36
CA MET A 35 5.26 5.76 7.70
C MET A 35 3.78 5.71 8.09
N TYR A 36 3.15 6.87 7.98
CA TYR A 36 1.70 7.02 7.99
C TYR A 36 1.23 7.33 6.58
N GLY A 37 0.02 6.88 6.24
CA GLY A 37 -0.55 7.07 4.92
C GLY A 37 -2.02 7.42 4.94
N LEU A 38 -2.43 8.26 4.00
CA LEU A 38 -3.81 8.67 3.75
C LEU A 38 -4.16 8.38 2.29
N ILE A 39 -5.13 7.51 2.07
CA ILE A 39 -5.61 7.15 0.73
C ILE A 39 -7.03 7.63 0.56
N LYS A 40 -7.27 8.46 -0.46
CA LYS A 40 -8.61 8.91 -0.85
C LYS A 40 -8.88 8.53 -2.30
N VAL A 41 -9.91 7.72 -2.51
CA VAL A 41 -10.42 7.42 -3.87
C VAL A 41 -11.03 8.70 -4.45
N ILE A 42 -10.57 9.10 -5.62
CA ILE A 42 -11.04 10.29 -6.36
C ILE A 42 -11.74 9.93 -7.67
N TYR A 43 -11.59 8.69 -8.15
CA TYR A 43 -12.36 8.14 -9.26
C TYR A 43 -12.49 6.62 -9.14
N GLY A 44 -13.65 6.08 -9.55
CA GLY A 44 -13.90 4.64 -9.60
C GLY A 44 -14.09 3.98 -8.24
N SER A 45 -13.85 2.67 -8.19
CA SER A 45 -13.97 1.85 -6.98
C SER A 45 -12.89 0.77 -6.89
N CYS A 46 -12.32 0.63 -5.69
CA CYS A 46 -11.27 -0.36 -5.40
C CYS A 46 -11.61 -1.22 -4.17
N ALA A 47 -10.93 -2.35 -4.06
CA ALA A 47 -10.83 -3.11 -2.83
C ALA A 47 -9.43 -2.94 -2.24
N VAL A 48 -9.38 -2.59 -0.95
CA VAL A 48 -8.16 -2.49 -0.16
C VAL A 48 -8.12 -3.65 0.83
N LYS A 49 -7.15 -4.53 0.64
CA LYS A 49 -6.88 -5.65 1.54
C LYS A 49 -5.65 -5.29 2.36
N SER A 50 -5.75 -5.29 3.69
CA SER A 50 -4.65 -4.87 4.55
C SER A 50 -4.39 -5.80 5.73
N PHE A 51 -3.18 -5.71 6.27
CA PHE A 51 -2.69 -6.55 7.36
C PHE A 51 -1.83 -5.75 8.34
N SER A 52 -1.75 -6.25 9.57
CA SER A 52 -0.86 -5.76 10.63
C SER A 52 -0.01 -6.90 11.15
N ILE A 53 1.23 -6.60 11.54
CA ILE A 53 2.08 -7.58 12.24
C ILE A 53 1.35 -8.07 13.49
N LYS A 54 1.31 -9.40 13.66
CA LYS A 54 0.75 -10.00 14.86
C LYS A 54 1.68 -9.71 16.04
N LYS A 55 1.24 -8.85 16.95
CA LYS A 55 2.00 -8.54 18.17
C LYS A 55 2.10 -9.80 19.03
N THR A 56 3.33 -10.27 19.27
CA THR A 56 3.57 -11.35 20.24
C THR A 56 3.70 -10.76 21.64
N SER A 57 3.29 -11.51 22.67
CA SER A 57 3.34 -11.07 24.07
C SER A 57 4.76 -10.74 24.58
N ASN A 58 5.79 -11.12 23.83
CA ASN A 58 7.17 -11.10 24.30
C ASN A 58 7.95 -9.87 23.82
N GLY A 59 7.32 -8.95 23.06
CA GLY A 59 7.96 -7.70 22.63
C GLY A 59 9.16 -7.87 21.71
N SER A 60 9.41 -9.09 21.21
CA SER A 60 10.50 -9.38 20.27
C SER A 60 10.27 -8.62 18.97
N SER A 61 11.34 -8.04 18.41
CA SER A 61 11.32 -7.53 17.05
C SER A 61 10.96 -8.65 16.08
N VAL A 62 10.13 -8.33 15.09
CA VAL A 62 9.76 -9.28 14.04
C VAL A 62 10.83 -9.23 12.96
N ASP A 63 11.32 -10.40 12.57
CA ASP A 63 12.29 -10.51 11.47
C ASP A 63 11.58 -10.26 10.13
N LEU A 64 11.88 -9.11 9.52
CA LEU A 64 11.36 -8.69 8.22
C LEU A 64 12.34 -9.00 7.07
N SER A 65 13.27 -9.93 7.29
CA SER A 65 14.24 -10.36 6.29
C SER A 65 13.57 -11.02 5.07
N PHE A 66 14.29 -10.96 3.95
CA PHE A 66 13.83 -11.53 2.69
C PHE A 66 13.56 -13.03 2.82
N GLN A 67 12.45 -13.51 2.24
CA GLN A 67 12.01 -14.92 2.31
C GLN A 67 11.69 -15.48 3.71
N THR A 68 11.70 -14.65 4.77
CA THR A 68 11.29 -15.07 6.11
C THR A 68 9.78 -14.88 6.31
N PRO A 69 9.03 -15.93 6.71
CA PRO A 69 7.59 -15.81 6.97
C PRO A 69 7.27 -14.93 8.20
N ILE A 70 6.34 -14.00 8.01
CA ILE A 70 5.88 -13.06 9.03
C ILE A 70 4.42 -13.32 9.34
N GLN A 71 4.11 -13.54 10.61
CA GLN A 71 2.74 -13.72 11.10
C GLN A 71 2.01 -12.37 11.15
N VAL A 72 0.85 -12.28 10.49
CA VAL A 72 0.05 -11.06 10.41
C VAL A 72 -1.42 -11.33 10.70
N CYS A 73 -2.09 -10.32 11.25
CA CYS A 73 -3.54 -10.26 11.36
C CYS A 73 -4.12 -9.56 10.12
N ARG A 74 -5.16 -10.15 9.53
CA ARG A 74 -5.89 -9.58 8.40
C ARG A 74 -6.98 -8.63 8.90
N HIS A 75 -7.05 -7.45 8.30
CA HIS A 75 -8.16 -6.52 8.51
C HIS A 75 -9.32 -6.83 7.54
N PRO A 76 -10.57 -6.46 7.88
CA PRO A 76 -11.67 -6.53 6.93
C PRO A 76 -11.34 -5.78 5.64
N THR A 77 -11.56 -6.41 4.48
CA THR A 77 -11.37 -5.75 3.18
C THR A 77 -12.29 -4.53 3.07
N VAL A 78 -11.71 -3.39 2.72
CA VAL A 78 -12.44 -2.14 2.52
C VAL A 78 -12.72 -1.96 1.03
N ASN A 79 -14.00 -1.98 0.64
CA ASN A 79 -14.42 -1.58 -0.70
C ASN A 79 -14.69 -0.08 -0.70
N ALA A 80 -13.82 0.69 -1.36
CA ALA A 80 -13.86 2.14 -1.34
C ALA A 80 -14.27 2.73 -2.69
N THR A 81 -15.02 3.83 -2.62
CA THR A 81 -15.44 4.64 -3.75
C THR A 81 -15.12 6.11 -3.46
N THR A 82 -15.46 7.01 -4.38
CA THR A 82 -15.30 8.45 -4.19
C THR A 82 -16.08 9.00 -2.99
N SER A 83 -17.17 8.35 -2.58
CA SER A 83 -17.97 8.74 -1.40
C SER A 83 -17.46 8.16 -0.08
N SER A 84 -16.53 7.21 -0.11
CA SER A 84 -15.96 6.61 1.11
C SER A 84 -15.04 7.59 1.85
N ASP A 85 -14.92 7.44 3.16
CA ASP A 85 -13.95 8.18 3.97
C ASP A 85 -12.49 7.88 3.56
N VAL A 86 -11.57 8.70 4.05
CA VAL A 86 -10.13 8.49 3.86
C VAL A 86 -9.70 7.20 4.56
N ILE A 87 -8.98 6.34 3.83
CA ILE A 87 -8.36 5.15 4.39
C ILE A 87 -7.03 5.57 5.00
N THR A 88 -6.76 5.11 6.22
CA THR A 88 -5.55 5.46 6.96
C THR A 88 -4.71 4.23 7.26
N LEU A 89 -3.40 4.39 7.20
CA LEU A 89 -2.42 3.42 7.69
C LEU A 89 -1.45 4.11 8.64
N THR A 90 -0.91 3.32 9.56
CA THR A 90 0.15 3.73 10.49
C THR A 90 1.27 2.70 10.44
N PRO A 91 2.44 2.96 11.06
CA PRO A 91 3.53 1.99 11.07
C PRO A 91 3.12 0.60 11.61
N ASP A 92 2.15 0.56 12.53
CA ASP A 92 1.68 -0.67 13.17
C ASP A 92 0.35 -1.21 12.59
N VAL A 93 -0.45 -0.33 11.97
CA VAL A 93 -1.85 -0.63 11.62
C VAL A 93 -2.06 -0.53 10.11
N ALA A 94 -2.51 -1.62 9.50
CA ALA A 94 -2.80 -1.73 8.07
C ALA A 94 -1.60 -1.40 7.16
N ASN A 95 -0.38 -1.42 7.71
CA ASN A 95 0.85 -1.06 7.01
C ASN A 95 1.12 -1.90 5.76
N PHE A 96 0.72 -3.17 5.78
CA PHE A 96 0.81 -4.05 4.61
C PHE A 96 -0.52 -3.99 3.88
N HIS A 97 -0.54 -3.56 2.62
CA HIS A 97 -1.79 -3.51 1.87
C HIS A 97 -1.65 -3.76 0.37
N GLU A 98 -2.74 -4.22 -0.21
CA GLU A 98 -2.93 -4.39 -1.65
C GLU A 98 -4.15 -3.57 -2.06
N ILE A 99 -4.02 -2.80 -3.15
CA ILE A 99 -5.13 -2.00 -3.70
C ILE A 99 -5.44 -2.55 -5.08
N SER A 100 -6.64 -3.12 -5.24
CA SER A 100 -7.08 -3.73 -6.50
C SER A 100 -8.29 -3.02 -7.07
N THR A 101 -8.34 -2.88 -8.38
CA THR A 101 -9.53 -2.34 -9.05
C THR A 101 -10.69 -3.32 -8.90
N LEU A 102 -11.91 -2.81 -8.74
CA LEU A 102 -13.12 -3.61 -8.91
C LEU A 102 -13.49 -3.63 -10.40
N GLU A 103 -14.66 -3.10 -10.76
CA GLU A 103 -15.17 -3.14 -12.14
C GLU A 103 -14.66 -1.98 -13.01
N THR A 104 -14.15 -0.91 -12.39
CA THR A 104 -13.81 0.35 -13.06
C THR A 104 -12.31 0.65 -12.99
N PRO A 105 -11.77 1.49 -13.90
CA PRO A 105 -10.49 2.12 -13.63
C PRO A 105 -10.62 2.94 -12.36
N ILE A 106 -9.54 3.05 -11.61
CA ILE A 106 -9.53 3.81 -10.35
C ILE A 106 -8.48 4.89 -10.38
N ALA A 107 -8.77 6.00 -9.72
CA ALA A 107 -7.74 6.94 -9.32
C ALA A 107 -7.88 7.20 -7.82
N PHE A 108 -6.78 7.16 -7.09
CA PHE A 108 -6.73 7.58 -5.70
C PHE A 108 -5.58 8.55 -5.47
N PHE A 109 -5.81 9.48 -4.54
CA PHE A 109 -4.83 10.40 -4.02
C PHE A 109 -4.21 9.78 -2.77
N ASP A 110 -2.89 9.81 -2.68
CA ASP A 110 -2.11 9.21 -1.60
C ASP A 110 -1.21 10.27 -0.97
N VAL A 111 -1.18 10.30 0.36
CA VAL A 111 -0.28 11.17 1.14
C VAL A 111 0.49 10.28 2.10
N LEU A 112 1.81 10.32 2.03
CA LEU A 112 2.71 9.54 2.89
C LEU A 112 3.59 10.47 3.71
N PHE A 113 3.70 10.21 5.01
CA PHE A 113 4.54 10.99 5.93
C PHE A 113 5.21 10.09 6.99
N PRO A 114 6.54 10.13 7.13
CA PRO A 114 7.50 10.73 6.17
C PRO A 114 7.46 10.03 4.80
N PRO A 115 8.14 10.56 3.77
CA PRO A 115 8.34 9.84 2.52
C PRO A 115 9.19 8.57 2.71
N TYR A 116 9.13 7.68 1.71
CA TYR A 116 10.13 6.62 1.55
C TYR A 116 11.54 7.21 1.46
N ASN A 117 12.49 6.56 2.12
CA ASN A 117 13.91 6.89 2.12
C ASN A 117 14.74 5.61 2.38
N ASP A 118 15.50 5.17 1.38
CA ASP A 118 16.33 3.96 1.48
C ASP A 118 17.45 4.10 2.53
N GLU A 119 17.99 5.31 2.71
CA GLU A 119 19.06 5.57 3.69
C GLU A 119 18.55 5.48 5.15
N GLU A 120 17.24 5.62 5.35
CA GLU A 120 16.59 5.53 6.66
C GLU A 120 15.75 4.25 6.80
N GLU A 121 16.06 3.21 6.01
CA GLU A 121 15.39 1.90 6.02
C GLU A 121 13.87 1.97 5.76
N ARG A 122 13.43 3.00 5.04
CA ARG A 122 12.04 3.18 4.58
C ARG A 122 11.95 2.93 3.08
N SER A 123 12.28 1.72 2.66
CA SER A 123 12.06 1.27 1.28
C SER A 123 10.69 0.61 1.17
N CYS A 124 10.03 0.77 0.02
CA CYS A 124 8.83 0.02 -0.31
C CYS A 124 9.20 -1.45 -0.58
N ASN A 125 8.71 -2.37 0.24
CA ASN A 125 8.92 -3.80 0.04
C ASN A 125 7.65 -4.48 -0.45
N TYR A 126 7.79 -5.55 -1.24
CA TYR A 126 6.66 -6.35 -1.73
C TYR A 126 6.54 -7.65 -0.97
N TYR A 127 5.32 -8.14 -0.83
CA TYR A 127 5.01 -9.35 -0.09
C TYR A 127 4.05 -10.25 -0.86
N LYS A 128 4.10 -11.54 -0.52
CA LYS A 128 3.12 -12.53 -0.97
C LYS A 128 2.55 -13.24 0.25
N GLU A 129 1.26 -13.48 0.21
CA GLU A 129 0.58 -14.33 1.18
C GLU A 129 0.84 -15.81 0.89
N ILE A 130 1.27 -16.59 1.90
CA ILE A 130 1.63 -18.01 1.73
C ILE A 130 0.44 -18.95 1.98
N LYS A 131 -0.48 -18.59 2.88
CA LYS A 131 -1.64 -19.42 3.24
C LYS A 131 -2.91 -18.56 3.29
N ASN A 132 -3.88 -18.80 2.42
CA ASN A 132 -5.13 -18.04 2.41
C ASN A 132 -6.30 -18.81 3.08
N ASP A 133 -5.96 -19.72 4.00
CA ASP A 133 -6.94 -20.68 4.55
C ASP A 133 -7.65 -20.15 5.80
N ASN A 134 -7.07 -19.13 6.45
CA ASN A 134 -7.65 -18.52 7.65
C ASN A 134 -8.06 -17.06 7.35
N LEU A 135 -9.29 -16.72 7.74
CA LEU A 135 -9.89 -15.41 7.44
C LEU A 135 -9.32 -14.27 8.30
N THR A 136 -8.68 -14.59 9.43
CA THR A 136 -8.24 -13.59 10.42
C THR A 136 -6.73 -13.45 10.53
N GLU A 137 -5.96 -14.48 10.24
CA GLU A 137 -4.50 -14.50 10.37
C GLU A 137 -3.86 -15.23 9.21
N THR A 138 -2.67 -14.79 8.80
CA THR A 138 -1.91 -15.42 7.73
C THR A 138 -0.40 -15.18 7.89
N GLU A 139 0.38 -15.73 6.96
CA GLU A 139 1.80 -15.50 6.81
C GLU A 139 2.08 -14.71 5.52
N LEU A 140 2.85 -13.63 5.65
CA LEU A 140 3.42 -12.90 4.51
C LEU A 140 4.90 -13.24 4.38
N VAL A 141 5.39 -13.30 3.15
CA VAL A 141 6.82 -13.38 2.86
C VAL A 141 7.20 -12.23 1.94
N LYS A 142 8.29 -11.54 2.29
CA LYS A 142 8.91 -10.52 1.44
C LYS A 142 9.44 -11.17 0.16
N ILE A 143 9.10 -10.59 -0.98
CA ILE A 143 9.45 -11.04 -2.33
C ILE A 143 10.07 -9.90 -3.13
N ASP A 144 10.70 -10.23 -4.26
CA ASP A 144 11.06 -9.22 -5.26
C ASP A 144 9.81 -8.53 -5.80
N ALA A 145 10.00 -7.32 -6.35
CA ALA A 145 8.94 -6.61 -7.04
C ALA A 145 8.32 -7.51 -8.14
N PRO A 146 6.99 -7.73 -8.14
CA PRO A 146 6.35 -8.56 -9.16
C PRO A 146 6.62 -8.02 -10.57
N VAL A 147 7.07 -8.88 -11.48
CA VAL A 147 7.46 -8.49 -12.85
C VAL A 147 6.30 -7.92 -13.67
N GLU A 148 5.07 -8.29 -13.32
CA GLU A 148 3.84 -7.78 -13.91
C GLU A 148 3.47 -6.37 -13.44
N TYR A 149 4.07 -5.90 -12.34
CA TYR A 149 3.83 -4.58 -11.78
C TYR A 149 4.93 -3.61 -12.15
N TRP A 150 4.52 -2.48 -12.73
CA TRP A 150 5.39 -1.35 -12.97
C TRP A 150 4.54 -0.08 -13.06
N THR A 151 5.17 1.06 -12.80
CA THR A 151 4.54 2.38 -12.85
C THR A 151 5.08 3.19 -14.01
N ASN A 152 4.20 3.97 -14.66
CA ASN A 152 4.60 5.08 -15.52
C ASN A 152 4.46 6.36 -14.72
N SER A 153 5.43 7.26 -14.84
CA SER A 153 5.30 8.60 -14.26
C SER A 153 4.67 9.55 -15.27
N GLU A 154 3.75 10.39 -14.81
CA GLU A 154 3.15 11.48 -15.58
C GLU A 154 3.30 12.81 -14.83
N VAL A 155 3.35 13.91 -15.59
CA VAL A 155 3.48 15.25 -15.02
C VAL A 155 2.13 15.72 -14.50
N TYR A 156 2.10 16.29 -13.30
CA TYR A 156 0.91 16.93 -12.76
C TYR A 156 0.50 18.15 -13.61
N ARG A 157 -0.77 18.18 -14.05
CA ARG A 157 -1.34 19.22 -14.92
C ARG A 157 -2.55 19.93 -14.29
N GLY A 158 -2.74 19.78 -12.98
CA GLY A 158 -3.81 20.45 -12.26
C GLY A 158 -3.49 21.92 -11.94
N PRO A 159 -4.31 22.57 -11.10
CA PRO A 159 -4.04 23.92 -10.60
C PRO A 159 -2.67 24.02 -9.93
N THR A 160 -2.03 25.19 -10.00
CA THR A 160 -0.76 25.43 -9.30
C THR A 160 -0.91 25.20 -7.79
N ILE A 161 0.10 24.54 -7.21
CA ILE A 161 0.21 24.21 -5.78
C ILE A 161 1.14 25.22 -5.12
#